data_AF-A0A6L9J311-F1
#
_entry.id   AF-A0A6L9J311-F1
#
_cell.length_a   1.000
_cell.length_b   1.000
_cell.length_c   1.000
_cell.angle_alpha   90.00
_cell.angle_beta   90.00
_cell.angle_gamma   90.00
#
_symmetry.space_group_name_H-M   'P 1'
#
loop_
_entity.id
_entity.type
_entity.pdbx_description
1 polymer ?
#
loop_
_entity_poly.entity_id
_entity_poly.type
_entity_poly.pdbx_seq_one_letter_code
_entity_poly.pdbx_strand_id
1 'polypeptide(L)'
;VPENSRGFKLTALLRKYNIPYEELLRSTTATRRAVNLLRTVLEYLADPAQLKALKQLYWTLMPEHRRELVHDDLELRQTITRTFAEFSQLEAFLWPAADHVDFPTVPEDYAWLVEDLANFRLWVRRWLEALSLPIDQLVLTISQDLFTEAVDVALGHKIAVLLRALAQDHPNWRLPQFVEELRAIGNNERKFIGFDDAEAGYEPRPGVVTVATMHAAKGLEWDRVYLMAVSNYGFPSAQPYDSYIGERAYVRDNLNLGAELLAQLDALVEQQATVYVEGDATLLDRLDYARERLRLLYVGITRAKRELIITWNMGRFWQEGKANEPALPLVMLSEYTSVT
;
A
#
# COMPACT_ATOMS: atom_id res chain seq x y z
N VAL A 1 13.94 -2.82 5.72
CA VAL A 1 13.00 -2.37 6.79
C VAL A 1 12.21 -3.56 7.34
N PRO A 2 11.87 -3.65 8.65
CA PRO A 2 11.18 -4.82 9.22
C PRO A 2 9.71 -4.95 8.78
N GLU A 3 9.04 -3.83 8.49
CA GLU A 3 7.63 -3.79 8.09
C GLU A 3 7.43 -2.87 6.88
N ASN A 4 6.44 -3.19 6.05
CA ASN A 4 6.07 -2.37 4.89
C ASN A 4 5.65 -0.95 5.30
N SER A 5 4.89 -0.81 6.40
CA SER A 5 4.40 0.47 6.94
C SER A 5 5.54 1.49 7.15
N ARG A 6 6.67 1.03 7.71
CA ARG A 6 7.87 1.83 7.93
C ARG A 6 8.61 2.12 6.62
N GLY A 7 8.54 1.19 5.65
CA GLY A 7 9.05 1.39 4.29
C GLY A 7 8.45 2.63 3.64
N PHE A 8 7.12 2.80 3.68
CA PHE A 8 6.45 3.97 3.10
C PHE A 8 6.81 5.29 3.78
N LYS A 9 7.00 5.27 5.10
CA LYS A 9 7.45 6.48 5.82
C LYS A 9 8.86 6.89 5.40
N LEU A 10 9.73 5.91 5.15
CA LEU A 10 11.08 6.16 4.66
C LEU A 10 11.05 6.73 3.24
N THR A 11 10.24 6.16 2.34
CA THR A 11 10.16 6.64 0.95
C THR A 11 9.59 8.05 0.86
N ALA A 12 8.60 8.39 1.70
CA ALA A 12 8.12 9.76 1.83
C ALA A 12 9.22 10.75 2.28
N LEU A 13 10.12 10.35 3.17
CA LEU A 13 11.26 11.17 3.57
C LEU A 13 12.29 11.29 2.44
N LEU A 14 12.61 10.20 1.74
CA LEU A 14 13.52 10.23 0.59
C LEU A 14 13.01 11.18 -0.50
N ARG A 15 11.70 11.15 -0.79
CA ARG A 15 11.04 12.10 -1.69
C ARG A 15 11.21 13.55 -1.22
N LYS A 16 10.98 13.81 0.08
CA LYS A 16 11.14 15.16 0.66
C LYS A 16 12.57 15.70 0.51
N TYR A 17 13.59 14.84 0.63
CA TYR A 17 14.99 15.22 0.48
C TYR A 17 15.51 15.11 -0.97
N ASN A 18 14.63 14.85 -1.95
CA ASN A 18 14.96 14.71 -3.36
C ASN A 18 16.05 13.66 -3.64
N ILE A 19 16.03 12.55 -2.90
CA ILE A 19 16.95 11.44 -3.07
C ILE A 19 16.28 10.40 -3.99
N PRO A 20 16.93 9.96 -5.08
CA PRO A 20 16.36 8.95 -5.97
C PRO A 20 16.20 7.61 -5.24
N TYR A 21 15.01 7.01 -5.31
CA TYR A 21 14.71 5.77 -4.63
C TYR A 21 13.81 4.83 -5.47
N GLU A 22 13.86 3.54 -5.15
CA GLU A 22 13.00 2.49 -5.69
C GLU A 22 12.34 1.71 -4.52
N GLU A 23 11.11 1.26 -4.72
CA GLU A 23 10.32 0.57 -3.68
C GLU A 23 10.15 -0.91 -4.03
N LEU A 24 10.64 -1.80 -3.18
CA LEU A 24 10.45 -3.26 -3.27
C LEU A 24 9.60 -3.73 -2.08
N LEU A 25 8.38 -3.19 -2.01
CA LEU A 25 7.41 -3.41 -0.95
C LEU A 25 6.17 -4.10 -1.53
N ARG A 26 5.38 -4.78 -0.70
CA ARG A 26 4.16 -5.53 -1.11
C ARG A 26 3.13 -4.70 -1.92
N SER A 27 3.23 -3.38 -1.89
CA SER A 27 2.50 -2.46 -2.77
C SER A 27 3.33 -1.19 -2.92
N THR A 28 3.83 -0.90 -4.12
CA THR A 28 4.51 0.37 -4.39
C THR A 28 3.54 1.55 -4.26
N THR A 29 4.06 2.74 -3.99
CA THR A 29 3.29 3.98 -4.01
C THR A 29 2.59 4.20 -5.36
N ALA A 30 3.25 3.82 -6.46
CA ALA A 30 2.68 3.83 -7.80
C ALA A 30 1.47 2.90 -7.92
N THR A 31 1.57 1.64 -7.47
CA THR A 31 0.44 0.71 -7.56
C THR A 31 -0.76 1.16 -6.75
N ARG A 32 -0.55 1.70 -5.54
CA ARG A 32 -1.62 2.28 -4.74
C ARG A 32 -2.27 3.47 -5.41
N ARG A 33 -1.47 4.35 -6.02
CA ARG A 33 -1.98 5.51 -6.74
C ARG A 33 -2.88 5.05 -7.88
N ALA A 34 -2.41 4.10 -8.69
CA ALA A 34 -3.17 3.57 -9.82
C ALA A 34 -4.48 2.86 -9.38
N VAL A 35 -4.43 2.03 -8.33
CA VAL A 35 -5.64 1.39 -7.75
C VAL A 35 -6.62 2.43 -7.23
N ASN A 36 -6.14 3.48 -6.53
CA ASN A 36 -6.99 4.54 -6.01
C ASN A 36 -7.63 5.37 -7.13
N LEU A 37 -6.91 5.63 -8.23
CA LEU A 37 -7.45 6.30 -9.41
C LEU A 37 -8.61 5.49 -10.02
N LEU A 38 -8.37 4.19 -10.30
CA LEU A 38 -9.41 3.29 -10.81
C LEU A 38 -10.60 3.18 -9.87
N ARG A 39 -10.36 3.07 -8.55
CA ARG A 39 -11.42 3.05 -7.53
C ARG A 39 -12.28 4.31 -7.62
N THR A 40 -11.67 5.50 -7.66
CA THR A 40 -12.43 6.77 -7.70
C THR A 40 -13.23 6.90 -8.99
N VAL A 41 -12.73 6.41 -10.12
CA VAL A 41 -13.51 6.36 -11.37
C VAL A 41 -14.71 5.42 -11.24
N LEU A 42 -14.49 4.19 -10.76
CA LEU A 42 -15.58 3.22 -10.59
C LEU A 42 -16.60 3.66 -9.52
N GLU A 43 -16.16 4.36 -8.48
CA GLU A 43 -17.03 4.95 -7.44
C GLU A 43 -17.95 6.01 -8.04
N TYR A 44 -17.43 6.86 -8.93
CA TYR A 44 -18.26 7.81 -9.69
C TYR A 44 -19.22 7.08 -10.65
N LEU A 45 -18.74 6.08 -11.38
CA LEU A 45 -19.57 5.31 -12.31
C LEU A 45 -20.68 4.51 -11.63
N ALA A 46 -20.53 4.19 -10.34
CA ALA A 46 -21.57 3.54 -9.54
C ALA A 46 -22.74 4.48 -9.20
N ASP A 47 -22.49 5.79 -9.06
CA ASP A 47 -23.51 6.81 -8.82
C ASP A 47 -23.21 8.10 -9.62
N PRO A 48 -23.49 8.10 -10.93
CA PRO A 48 -23.08 9.17 -11.82
C PRO A 48 -23.87 10.48 -11.63
N ALA A 49 -24.98 10.46 -10.87
CA ALA A 49 -25.85 11.61 -10.64
C ALA A 49 -25.26 12.64 -9.64
N GLN A 50 -24.20 12.28 -8.91
CA GLN A 50 -23.64 13.15 -7.87
C GLN A 50 -22.59 14.12 -8.42
N LEU A 51 -22.93 15.42 -8.44
CA LEU A 51 -22.02 16.50 -8.84
C LEU A 51 -20.77 16.58 -7.94
N LYS A 52 -20.92 16.25 -6.65
CA LYS A 52 -19.78 16.18 -5.71
C LYS A 52 -18.77 15.09 -6.11
N ALA A 53 -19.25 13.94 -6.56
CA ALA A 53 -18.41 12.82 -7.00
C ALA A 53 -17.72 13.16 -8.33
N LEU A 54 -18.41 13.81 -9.28
CA LEU A 54 -17.80 14.28 -10.52
C LEU A 54 -16.67 15.29 -10.25
N LYS A 55 -16.92 16.26 -9.36
CA LYS A 55 -15.90 17.22 -8.94
C LYS A 55 -14.70 16.50 -8.33
N GLN A 56 -14.93 15.56 -7.41
CA GLN A 56 -13.86 14.78 -6.79
C GLN A 56 -13.06 13.96 -7.83
N LEU A 57 -13.73 13.39 -8.82
CA LEU A 57 -13.09 12.70 -9.93
C LEU A 57 -12.18 13.66 -10.72
N TYR A 58 -12.66 14.85 -11.08
CA TYR A 58 -11.85 15.86 -11.77
C TYR A 58 -10.58 16.23 -10.99
N TRP A 59 -10.70 16.51 -9.68
CA TRP A 59 -9.54 16.77 -8.82
C TRP A 59 -8.56 15.58 -8.78
N THR A 60 -9.09 14.36 -8.75
CA THR A 60 -8.32 13.12 -8.62
C THR A 60 -7.64 12.70 -9.93
N LEU A 61 -8.13 13.18 -11.08
CA LEU A 61 -7.48 12.99 -12.37
C LEU A 61 -6.55 14.14 -12.75
N MET A 62 -6.70 15.31 -12.13
CA MET A 62 -5.85 16.46 -12.39
C MET A 62 -4.36 16.12 -12.16
N PRO A 63 -3.47 16.41 -13.13
CA PRO A 63 -2.03 16.19 -13.01
C PRO A 63 -1.41 16.89 -11.79
N GLU A 64 -0.30 16.34 -11.24
CA GLU A 64 0.34 16.88 -10.03
C GLU A 64 0.76 18.35 -10.18
N HIS A 65 1.33 18.75 -11.31
CA HIS A 65 1.74 20.13 -11.57
C HIS A 65 0.57 21.13 -11.56
N ARG A 66 -0.60 20.70 -12.05
CA ARG A 66 -1.83 21.52 -12.03
C ARG A 66 -2.45 21.56 -10.64
N ARG A 67 -2.37 20.47 -9.87
CA ARG A 67 -2.83 20.46 -8.47
C ARG A 67 -2.04 21.42 -7.59
N GLU A 68 -0.72 21.49 -7.78
CA GLU A 68 0.13 22.43 -7.04
C GLU A 68 -0.27 23.88 -7.34
N LEU A 69 -0.45 24.23 -8.62
CA LEU A 69 -0.95 25.54 -9.05
C LEU A 69 -2.30 25.90 -8.41
N VAL A 70 -3.25 24.95 -8.36
CA VAL A 70 -4.58 25.19 -7.77
C VAL A 70 -4.57 25.18 -6.23
N HIS A 71 -3.59 24.53 -5.62
CA HIS A 71 -3.41 24.57 -4.17
C HIS A 71 -2.85 25.92 -3.73
N ASP A 72 -1.91 26.47 -4.50
CA ASP A 72 -1.26 27.75 -4.22
C ASP A 72 -2.14 28.95 -4.59
N ASP A 73 -3.06 28.79 -5.55
CA ASP A 73 -3.99 29.82 -5.97
C ASP A 73 -5.44 29.58 -5.47
N LEU A 74 -5.83 30.36 -4.46
CA LEU A 74 -7.17 30.30 -3.88
C LEU A 74 -8.27 30.77 -4.87
N GLU A 75 -7.97 31.72 -5.75
CA GLU A 75 -8.92 32.24 -6.75
C GLU A 75 -9.22 31.20 -7.82
N LEU A 76 -8.21 30.43 -8.25
CA LEU A 76 -8.38 29.32 -9.19
C LEU A 76 -9.28 28.23 -8.61
N ARG A 77 -9.08 27.87 -7.33
CA ARG A 77 -9.92 26.89 -6.64
C ARG A 77 -11.38 27.34 -6.50
N GLN A 78 -11.59 28.63 -6.25
CA GLN A 78 -12.92 29.24 -6.22
C GLN A 78 -13.55 29.25 -7.61
N THR A 79 -12.78 29.60 -8.64
CA THR A 79 -13.20 29.59 -10.05
C THR A 79 -13.69 28.21 -10.47
N ILE A 80 -12.89 27.15 -10.26
CA ILE A 80 -13.30 25.77 -10.57
C ILE A 80 -14.58 25.39 -9.81
N THR A 81 -14.66 25.76 -8.53
CA THR A 81 -15.86 25.48 -7.73
C THR A 81 -17.09 26.20 -8.25
N ARG A 82 -16.95 27.45 -8.68
CA ARG A 82 -18.02 28.26 -9.28
C ARG A 82 -18.44 27.67 -10.63
N THR A 83 -17.48 27.28 -11.47
CA THR A 83 -17.74 26.61 -12.75
C THR A 83 -18.58 25.35 -12.55
N PHE A 84 -18.22 24.47 -11.61
CA PHE A 84 -19.03 23.30 -11.28
C PHE A 84 -20.39 23.62 -10.65
N ALA A 85 -20.54 24.76 -9.97
CA ALA A 85 -21.82 25.19 -9.38
C ALA A 85 -22.77 25.82 -10.40
N GLU A 86 -22.24 26.44 -11.46
CA GLU A 86 -23.03 26.99 -12.57
C GLU A 86 -23.68 25.87 -13.41
N PHE A 87 -23.07 24.68 -13.46
CA PHE A 87 -23.69 23.46 -13.97
C PHE A 87 -24.72 22.90 -12.99
N SER A 88 -25.86 23.58 -12.88
CA SER A 88 -26.99 23.19 -12.02
C SER A 88 -27.62 21.83 -12.40
N GLN A 89 -27.38 21.34 -13.63
CA GLN A 89 -27.73 20.00 -14.09
C GLN A 89 -26.50 19.31 -14.69
N LEU A 90 -26.15 18.15 -14.14
CA LEU A 90 -24.99 17.36 -14.58
C LEU A 90 -25.16 16.88 -16.03
N GLU A 91 -26.41 16.65 -16.44
CA GLU A 91 -26.82 16.29 -17.79
C GLU A 91 -26.50 17.41 -18.79
N ALA A 92 -26.63 18.68 -18.41
CA ALA A 92 -26.30 19.80 -19.29
C ALA A 92 -24.79 19.90 -19.57
N PHE A 93 -23.97 19.47 -18.61
CA PHE A 93 -22.51 19.42 -18.76
C PHE A 93 -22.06 18.18 -19.56
N LEU A 94 -22.52 16.99 -19.18
CA LEU A 94 -22.12 15.76 -19.84
C LEU A 94 -22.77 15.63 -21.22
N TRP A 95 -24.08 15.88 -21.31
CA TRP A 95 -24.91 15.72 -22.52
C TRP A 95 -25.67 17.00 -22.90
N PRO A 96 -24.96 18.06 -23.35
CA PRO A 96 -25.60 19.29 -23.82
C PRO A 96 -26.54 19.02 -25.00
N ALA A 97 -27.60 19.82 -25.09
CA ALA A 97 -28.56 19.76 -26.19
C ALA A 97 -27.99 20.27 -27.53
N ALA A 98 -26.89 21.03 -27.48
CA ALA A 98 -26.09 21.46 -28.63
C ALA A 98 -24.69 20.85 -28.53
N ASP A 99 -23.98 20.68 -29.66
CA ASP A 99 -22.63 20.12 -29.68
C ASP A 99 -21.61 20.96 -28.88
N HIS A 100 -21.92 22.24 -28.67
CA HIS A 100 -21.15 23.16 -27.86
C HIS A 100 -21.68 23.23 -26.41
N VAL A 101 -20.77 23.17 -25.45
CA VAL A 101 -21.05 23.50 -24.04
C VAL A 101 -20.59 24.93 -23.85
N ASP A 102 -21.51 25.81 -23.47
CA ASP A 102 -21.15 27.15 -23.02
C ASP A 102 -20.43 27.02 -21.67
N PHE A 103 -19.11 27.15 -21.70
CA PHE A 103 -18.32 27.22 -20.47
C PHE A 103 -18.46 28.62 -19.86
N PRO A 104 -18.46 28.73 -18.52
CA PRO A 104 -18.39 30.02 -17.84
C PRO A 104 -17.21 30.84 -18.34
N THR A 105 -17.33 32.17 -18.33
CA THR A 105 -16.19 33.04 -18.64
C THR A 105 -15.09 32.81 -17.59
N VAL A 106 -14.04 32.08 -17.99
CA VAL A 106 -12.85 31.84 -17.19
C VAL A 106 -11.87 33.00 -17.44
N PRO A 107 -11.16 33.52 -16.42
CA PRO A 107 -10.11 34.52 -16.61
C PRO A 107 -9.07 34.07 -17.65
N GLU A 108 -8.49 35.00 -18.41
CA GLU A 108 -7.52 34.68 -19.49
C GLU A 108 -6.32 33.87 -18.98
N ASP A 109 -5.90 34.12 -17.73
CA ASP A 109 -4.81 33.40 -17.05
C ASP A 109 -5.07 31.89 -16.91
N TYR A 110 -6.32 31.44 -17.03
CA TYR A 110 -6.76 30.05 -16.86
C TYR A 110 -7.45 29.48 -18.10
N ALA A 111 -7.16 29.98 -19.30
CA ALA A 111 -7.74 29.49 -20.55
C ALA A 111 -7.59 27.97 -20.76
N TRP A 112 -6.51 27.37 -20.22
CA TRP A 112 -6.27 25.92 -20.25
C TRP A 112 -7.37 25.11 -19.55
N LEU A 113 -8.10 25.69 -18.59
CA LEU A 113 -9.15 25.02 -17.83
C LEU A 113 -10.33 24.61 -18.73
N VAL A 114 -10.65 25.44 -19.72
CA VAL A 114 -11.76 25.18 -20.65
C VAL A 114 -11.45 23.95 -21.51
N GLU A 115 -10.24 23.88 -22.07
CA GLU A 115 -9.78 22.73 -22.86
C GLU A 115 -9.69 21.46 -22.00
N ASP A 116 -9.20 21.58 -20.76
CA ASP A 116 -9.08 20.46 -19.85
C ASP A 116 -10.44 19.90 -19.42
N LEU A 117 -11.42 20.76 -19.15
CA LEU A 117 -12.79 20.35 -18.84
C LEU A 117 -13.48 19.69 -20.06
N ALA A 118 -13.21 20.17 -21.27
CA ALA A 118 -13.71 19.56 -22.49
C ALA A 118 -13.15 18.14 -22.70
N ASN A 119 -11.84 17.95 -22.48
CA ASN A 119 -11.19 16.64 -22.55
C ASN A 119 -11.70 15.70 -21.44
N PHE A 120 -11.84 16.20 -20.22
CA PHE A 120 -12.40 15.45 -19.10
C PHE A 120 -13.83 14.99 -19.38
N ARG A 121 -14.67 15.85 -19.97
CA ARG A 121 -16.02 15.49 -20.39
C ARG A 121 -16.02 14.33 -21.39
N LEU A 122 -15.13 14.34 -22.38
CA LEU A 122 -15.03 13.26 -23.37
C LEU A 122 -14.69 11.92 -22.72
N TRP A 123 -13.75 11.91 -21.77
CA TRP A 123 -13.40 10.70 -21.01
C TRP A 123 -14.58 10.18 -20.20
N VAL A 124 -15.24 11.05 -19.43
CA VAL A 124 -16.38 10.66 -18.60
C VAL A 124 -17.53 10.11 -19.45
N ARG A 125 -17.85 10.73 -20.58
CA ARG A 125 -18.87 10.22 -21.52
C ARG A 125 -18.52 8.81 -22.02
N ARG A 126 -17.27 8.62 -22.48
CA ARG A 126 -16.80 7.32 -22.98
C ARG A 126 -16.88 6.24 -21.90
N TRP A 127 -16.55 6.56 -20.65
CA TRP A 127 -16.66 5.61 -19.54
C TRP A 127 -18.11 5.31 -19.15
N LEU A 128 -19.00 6.29 -19.23
CA LEU A 128 -20.44 6.09 -19.00
C LEU A 128 -21.06 5.21 -20.10
N GLU A 129 -20.68 5.38 -21.37
CA GLU A 129 -21.10 4.50 -22.47
C GLU A 129 -20.58 3.07 -22.28
N ALA A 130 -19.36 2.93 -21.75
CA ALA A 130 -18.73 1.66 -21.44
C ALA A 130 -19.34 0.93 -20.22
N LEU A 131 -20.27 1.52 -19.47
CA LEU A 131 -20.99 0.85 -18.37
C LEU A 131 -21.75 -0.41 -18.80
N SER A 132 -22.07 -0.51 -20.09
CA SER A 132 -22.70 -1.70 -20.68
C SER A 132 -21.76 -2.91 -20.78
N LEU A 133 -20.45 -2.70 -20.65
CA LEU A 133 -19.44 -3.74 -20.77
C LEU A 133 -19.25 -4.52 -19.45
N PRO A 134 -18.76 -5.77 -19.52
CA PRO A 134 -18.26 -6.49 -18.35
C PRO A 134 -17.20 -5.69 -17.57
N ILE A 135 -17.13 -5.90 -16.25
CA ILE A 135 -16.27 -5.10 -15.36
C ILE A 135 -14.79 -5.10 -15.76
N ASP A 136 -14.29 -6.22 -16.28
CA ASP A 136 -12.91 -6.33 -16.77
C ASP A 136 -12.68 -5.45 -18.00
N GLN A 137 -13.60 -5.45 -18.96
CA GLN A 137 -13.52 -4.62 -20.16
C GLN A 137 -13.69 -3.13 -19.85
N LEU A 138 -14.56 -2.79 -18.89
CA LEU A 138 -14.69 -1.44 -18.38
C LEU A 138 -13.38 -0.96 -17.77
N VAL A 139 -12.77 -1.75 -16.88
CA VAL A 139 -11.51 -1.39 -16.23
C VAL A 139 -10.34 -1.32 -17.21
N LEU A 140 -10.29 -2.19 -18.23
CA LEU A 140 -9.30 -2.09 -19.30
C LEU A 140 -9.43 -0.79 -20.09
N THR A 141 -10.66 -0.40 -20.42
CA THR A 141 -10.93 0.86 -21.15
C THR A 141 -10.48 2.06 -20.33
N ILE A 142 -10.88 2.12 -19.05
CA ILE A 142 -10.48 3.19 -18.13
C ILE A 142 -8.95 3.20 -17.95
N SER A 143 -8.34 2.04 -17.79
CA SER A 143 -6.89 1.91 -17.63
C SER A 143 -6.10 2.44 -18.83
N GLN A 144 -6.56 2.20 -20.05
CA GLN A 144 -5.90 2.68 -21.27
C GLN A 144 -5.98 4.19 -21.43
N ASP A 145 -7.07 4.80 -20.95
CA ASP A 145 -7.26 6.25 -20.99
C ASP A 145 -6.49 6.96 -19.86
N LEU A 146 -6.36 6.32 -18.69
CA LEU A 146 -5.73 6.92 -17.50
C LEU A 146 -4.20 6.77 -17.45
N PHE A 147 -3.66 5.66 -17.96
CA PHE A 147 -2.26 5.31 -17.77
C PHE A 147 -1.46 5.40 -19.07
N THR A 148 -0.38 6.18 -19.02
CA THR A 148 0.56 6.33 -20.14
C THR A 148 1.78 5.41 -19.98
N GLU A 149 2.15 5.07 -18.75
CA GLU A 149 3.31 4.23 -18.46
C GLU A 149 2.97 2.75 -18.61
N ALA A 150 3.87 1.97 -19.23
CA ALA A 150 3.66 0.54 -19.48
C ALA A 150 3.42 -0.27 -18.18
N VAL A 151 4.04 0.15 -17.08
CA VAL A 151 3.89 -0.50 -15.76
C VAL A 151 2.47 -0.33 -15.23
N ASP A 152 1.92 0.89 -15.30
CA ASP A 152 0.57 1.21 -14.82
C ASP A 152 -0.51 0.57 -15.71
N VAL A 153 -0.30 0.53 -17.03
CA VAL A 153 -1.19 -0.18 -17.96
C VAL A 153 -1.23 -1.68 -17.65
N ALA A 154 -0.07 -2.30 -17.40
CA ALA A 154 0.00 -3.71 -17.01
C ALA A 154 -0.72 -3.96 -15.67
N LEU A 155 -0.63 -3.02 -14.73
CA LEU A 155 -1.36 -3.06 -13.47
C LEU A 155 -2.87 -3.01 -13.68
N GLY A 156 -3.36 -2.12 -14.54
CA GLY A 156 -4.78 -2.06 -14.87
C GLY A 156 -5.28 -3.36 -15.49
N HIS A 157 -4.47 -4.02 -16.33
CA HIS A 157 -4.79 -5.35 -16.85
C HIS A 157 -4.90 -6.42 -15.75
N LYS A 158 -3.96 -6.44 -14.79
CA LYS A 158 -4.02 -7.36 -13.65
C LYS A 158 -5.28 -7.14 -12.79
N ILE A 159 -5.66 -5.87 -12.58
CA ILE A 159 -6.89 -5.53 -11.85
C ILE A 159 -8.12 -6.00 -12.62
N ALA A 160 -8.16 -5.81 -13.93
CA ALA A 160 -9.26 -6.30 -14.77
C ALA A 160 -9.43 -7.83 -14.66
N VAL A 161 -8.32 -8.59 -14.71
CA VAL A 161 -8.34 -10.05 -14.55
C VAL A 161 -8.88 -10.46 -13.17
N LEU A 162 -8.46 -9.77 -12.11
CA LEU A 162 -8.96 -10.04 -10.75
C LEU A 162 -10.45 -9.74 -10.62
N LEU A 163 -10.91 -8.60 -11.12
CA LEU A 163 -12.33 -8.26 -11.08
C LEU A 163 -13.18 -9.22 -11.92
N ARG A 164 -12.62 -9.75 -13.02
CA ARG A 164 -13.26 -10.82 -13.80
C ARG A 164 -13.47 -12.08 -12.97
N ALA A 165 -12.45 -12.52 -12.24
CA ALA A 165 -12.54 -13.69 -11.36
C ALA A 165 -13.59 -13.47 -10.25
N LEU A 166 -13.57 -12.31 -9.60
CA LEU A 166 -14.56 -11.96 -8.58
C LEU A 166 -15.99 -11.87 -9.13
N ALA A 167 -16.16 -11.38 -10.36
CA ALA A 167 -17.47 -11.34 -11.02
C ALA A 167 -18.00 -12.75 -11.33
N GLN A 168 -17.13 -13.72 -11.59
CA GLN A 168 -17.51 -15.13 -11.77
C GLN A 168 -17.91 -15.79 -10.46
N ASP A 169 -17.15 -15.54 -9.39
CA ASP A 169 -17.43 -16.09 -8.05
C ASP A 169 -18.65 -15.44 -7.39
N HIS A 170 -18.98 -14.20 -7.76
CA HIS A 170 -20.09 -13.44 -7.21
C HIS A 170 -20.99 -12.80 -8.29
N PRO A 171 -21.89 -13.58 -8.91
CA PRO A 171 -22.74 -13.11 -10.02
C PRO A 171 -23.69 -11.95 -9.68
N ASN A 172 -24.00 -11.77 -8.40
CA ASN A 172 -24.93 -10.74 -7.91
C ASN A 172 -24.24 -9.40 -7.63
N TRP A 173 -22.92 -9.32 -7.74
CA TRP A 173 -22.19 -8.08 -7.48
C TRP A 173 -22.48 -7.01 -8.53
N ARG A 174 -22.39 -5.77 -8.08
CA ARG A 174 -22.51 -4.55 -8.86
C ARG A 174 -21.28 -3.69 -8.59
N LEU A 175 -21.18 -2.57 -9.30
CA LEU A 175 -20.04 -1.64 -9.16
C LEU A 175 -19.70 -1.27 -7.71
N PRO A 176 -20.66 -0.99 -6.80
CA PRO A 176 -20.32 -0.68 -5.41
C PRO A 176 -19.52 -1.78 -4.70
N GLN A 177 -19.84 -3.06 -4.93
CA GLN A 177 -19.09 -4.17 -4.32
C GLN A 177 -17.67 -4.27 -4.87
N PHE A 178 -17.49 -4.10 -6.19
CA PHE A 178 -16.16 -4.07 -6.79
C PHE A 178 -15.32 -2.87 -6.31
N VAL A 179 -15.96 -1.71 -6.07
CA VAL A 179 -15.30 -0.54 -5.49
C VAL A 179 -14.78 -0.82 -4.08
N GLU A 180 -15.58 -1.50 -3.25
CA GLU A 180 -15.13 -1.88 -1.90
C GLU A 180 -13.98 -2.89 -1.93
N GLU A 181 -13.96 -3.80 -2.89
CA GLU A 181 -12.82 -4.69 -3.10
C GLU A 181 -11.55 -3.93 -3.49
N LEU A 182 -11.65 -2.99 -4.43
CA LEU A 182 -10.52 -2.12 -4.78
C LEU A 182 -10.10 -1.23 -3.61
N ARG A 183 -11.04 -0.80 -2.75
CA ARG A 183 -10.74 -0.06 -1.51
C ARG A 183 -9.91 -0.91 -0.57
N ALA A 184 -10.29 -2.16 -0.33
CA ALA A 184 -9.55 -3.09 0.52
C ALA A 184 -8.14 -3.38 -0.04
N ILE A 185 -8.01 -3.47 -1.37
CA ILE A 185 -6.73 -3.62 -2.06
C ILE A 185 -5.86 -2.37 -1.90
N GLY A 186 -6.41 -1.18 -2.14
CA GLY A 186 -5.72 0.10 -2.01
C GLY A 186 -5.26 0.39 -0.58
N ASN A 187 -6.04 -0.03 0.42
CA ASN A 187 -5.72 0.07 1.85
C ASN A 187 -4.76 -1.02 2.33
N ASN A 188 -4.36 -1.95 1.46
CA ASN A 188 -3.47 -3.07 1.79
C ASN A 188 -4.09 -4.03 2.86
N GLU A 189 -5.42 -4.08 2.93
CA GLU A 189 -6.19 -4.98 3.79
C GLU A 189 -6.31 -6.38 3.18
N ARG A 190 -6.23 -6.49 1.85
CA ARG A 190 -6.16 -7.76 1.12
C ARG A 190 -4.83 -7.91 0.38
N LYS A 191 -4.28 -9.12 0.39
CA LYS A 191 -3.11 -9.47 -0.42
C LYS A 191 -3.52 -9.49 -1.89
N PHE A 192 -3.03 -8.54 -2.67
CA PHE A 192 -3.14 -8.61 -4.12
C PHE A 192 -1.97 -9.46 -4.64
N ILE A 193 -2.26 -10.73 -4.91
CA ILE A 193 -1.29 -11.69 -5.44
C ILE A 193 -0.94 -11.29 -6.87
N GLY A 194 0.36 -11.18 -7.19
CA GLY A 194 0.85 -10.86 -8.54
C GLY A 194 1.47 -9.46 -8.73
N PHE A 195 1.69 -8.69 -7.66
CA PHE A 195 2.43 -7.42 -7.67
C PHE A 195 3.80 -7.46 -6.96
N ASP A 196 4.26 -8.64 -6.54
CA ASP A 196 5.62 -8.74 -6.04
C ASP A 196 6.55 -8.59 -7.25
N ASP A 197 7.16 -7.41 -7.41
CA ASP A 197 8.28 -7.17 -8.34
C ASP A 197 9.46 -8.15 -8.11
N ALA A 198 9.41 -8.92 -7.01
CA ALA A 198 10.28 -10.06 -6.75
C ALA A 198 10.12 -11.21 -7.77
N GLU A 199 8.98 -11.35 -8.47
CA GLU A 199 8.84 -12.35 -9.54
C GLU A 199 9.45 -11.89 -10.87
N ALA A 200 9.64 -10.58 -11.05
CA ALA A 200 10.22 -9.99 -12.25
C ALA A 200 11.70 -9.64 -12.05
N GLY A 201 12.54 -10.62 -11.69
CA GLY A 201 14.01 -10.55 -11.80
C GLY A 201 14.65 -9.19 -11.49
N TYR A 202 14.30 -8.57 -10.36
CA TYR A 202 14.77 -7.24 -10.02
C TYR A 202 16.30 -7.20 -9.87
N GLU A 203 16.95 -6.28 -10.58
CA GLU A 203 18.37 -5.99 -10.41
C GLU A 203 18.59 -4.60 -9.79
N PRO A 204 19.36 -4.49 -8.70
CA PRO A 204 19.67 -3.19 -8.07
C PRO A 204 20.37 -2.23 -9.03
N ARG A 205 19.84 -1.01 -9.17
CA ARG A 205 20.44 0.03 -10.03
C ARG A 205 21.48 0.87 -9.29
N PRO A 206 22.63 1.21 -9.90
CA PRO A 206 23.59 2.14 -9.33
C PRO A 206 22.99 3.54 -9.11
N GLY A 207 23.34 4.18 -7.99
CA GLY A 207 22.96 5.58 -7.71
C GLY A 207 21.54 5.78 -7.18
N VAL A 208 20.76 4.72 -6.97
CA VAL A 208 19.38 4.77 -6.47
C VAL A 208 19.26 3.98 -5.16
N VAL A 209 18.48 4.50 -4.21
CA VAL A 209 18.25 3.84 -2.92
C VAL A 209 17.09 2.86 -3.03
N THR A 210 17.35 1.55 -2.89
CA THR A 210 16.27 0.55 -2.82
C THR A 210 15.71 0.44 -1.40
N VAL A 211 14.39 0.63 -1.24
CA VAL A 211 13.67 0.41 0.02
C VAL A 211 12.91 -0.91 -0.05
N ALA A 212 13.41 -1.93 0.65
CA ALA A 212 12.82 -3.27 0.67
C ALA A 212 12.55 -3.78 2.09
N THR A 213 11.64 -4.76 2.20
CA THR A 213 11.55 -5.60 3.40
C THR A 213 12.67 -6.64 3.41
N MET A 214 13.05 -7.16 4.59
CA MET A 214 14.10 -8.20 4.68
C MET A 214 13.75 -9.47 3.88
N HIS A 215 12.46 -9.81 3.79
CA HIS A 215 12.01 -10.96 2.99
C HIS A 215 12.18 -10.70 1.48
N ALA A 216 11.78 -9.51 1.02
CA ALA A 216 11.89 -9.11 -0.39
C ALA A 216 13.35 -8.94 -0.85
N ALA A 217 14.27 -8.68 0.10
CA ALA A 217 15.70 -8.55 -0.18
C ALA A 217 16.43 -9.90 -0.35
N LYS A 218 15.75 -11.04 -0.14
CA LYS A 218 16.38 -12.36 -0.22
C LYS A 218 16.89 -12.62 -1.64
N GLY A 219 18.18 -12.98 -1.75
CA GLY A 219 18.83 -13.25 -3.05
C GLY A 219 19.39 -12.02 -3.75
N LEU A 220 19.11 -10.82 -3.24
CA LEU A 220 19.67 -9.56 -3.73
C LEU A 220 20.83 -9.10 -2.86
N GLU A 221 21.73 -8.27 -3.39
CA GLU A 221 22.89 -7.77 -2.66
C GLU A 221 23.23 -6.33 -3.06
N TRP A 222 23.70 -5.54 -2.10
CA TRP A 222 24.03 -4.12 -2.29
C TRP A 222 25.40 -3.79 -1.66
N ASP A 223 26.06 -2.74 -2.15
CA ASP A 223 27.32 -2.26 -1.57
C ASP A 223 27.16 -1.81 -0.12
N ARG A 224 26.06 -1.09 0.16
CA ARG A 224 25.73 -0.57 1.49
C ARG A 224 24.30 -0.94 1.87
N VAL A 225 24.13 -1.50 3.07
CA VAL A 225 22.81 -1.89 3.60
C VAL A 225 22.52 -1.21 4.93
N TYR A 226 21.32 -0.64 5.05
CA TYR A 226 20.80 -0.08 6.30
C TYR A 226 19.71 -1.00 6.87
N LEU A 227 20.00 -1.67 7.99
CA LEU A 227 19.03 -2.43 8.76
C LEU A 227 18.44 -1.54 9.85
N MET A 228 17.20 -1.13 9.66
CA MET A 228 16.54 -0.19 10.57
C MET A 228 15.67 -0.89 11.61
N ALA A 229 15.60 -0.29 12.80
CA ALA A 229 14.70 -0.66 13.88
C ALA A 229 14.86 -2.10 14.41
N VAL A 230 16.12 -2.52 14.59
CA VAL A 230 16.51 -3.81 15.18
C VAL A 230 16.45 -3.74 16.72
N SER A 231 15.24 -3.64 17.26
CA SER A 231 14.95 -3.68 18.70
C SER A 231 14.42 -5.06 19.13
N ASN A 232 14.42 -5.32 20.44
CA ASN A 232 13.87 -6.53 21.06
C ASN A 232 12.41 -6.82 20.64
N TYR A 233 11.61 -5.78 20.40
CA TYR A 233 10.25 -5.91 19.86
C TYR A 233 10.21 -6.53 18.44
N GLY A 234 11.14 -6.14 17.57
CA GLY A 234 11.19 -6.65 16.19
C GLY A 234 11.96 -7.97 16.06
N PHE A 235 12.93 -8.17 16.94
CA PHE A 235 13.85 -9.31 16.96
C PHE A 235 14.00 -9.84 18.39
N PRO A 236 12.93 -10.44 18.97
CA PRO A 236 13.00 -11.03 20.29
C PRO A 236 13.94 -12.24 20.29
N SER A 237 14.51 -12.54 21.44
CA SER A 237 15.55 -13.55 21.67
C SER A 237 15.18 -14.53 22.79
N ALA A 238 13.89 -14.85 22.93
CA ALA A 238 13.37 -15.76 23.95
C ALA A 238 13.64 -15.29 25.40
N GLN A 239 13.80 -13.98 25.62
CA GLN A 239 14.07 -13.43 26.94
C GLN A 239 12.78 -13.07 27.68
N PRO A 240 12.78 -13.05 29.03
CA PRO A 240 11.58 -12.73 29.81
C PRO A 240 11.03 -11.32 29.59
N TYR A 241 11.87 -10.38 29.15
CA TYR A 241 11.50 -9.00 28.85
C TYR A 241 11.07 -8.78 27.40
N ASP A 242 11.13 -9.82 26.54
CA ASP A 242 10.69 -9.73 25.16
C ASP A 242 9.16 -9.73 25.05
N SER A 243 8.65 -9.10 24.00
CA SER A 243 7.23 -9.10 23.69
C SER A 243 6.97 -9.85 22.39
N TYR A 244 5.95 -10.71 22.38
CA TYR A 244 5.57 -11.52 21.23
C TYR A 244 4.21 -11.09 20.69
N ILE A 245 4.07 -11.04 19.37
CA ILE A 245 2.83 -10.57 18.71
C ILE A 245 1.65 -11.50 19.00
N GLY A 246 1.90 -12.81 19.17
CA GLY A 246 0.90 -13.81 19.49
C GLY A 246 0.38 -13.74 20.94
N GLU A 247 1.09 -13.04 21.82
CA GLU A 247 0.83 -13.02 23.26
C GLU A 247 0.10 -11.74 23.65
N ARG A 248 -1.22 -11.87 23.74
CA ARG A 248 -2.09 -10.75 24.09
C ARG A 248 -2.02 -10.52 25.59
N ALA A 249 -1.61 -9.33 26.01
CA ALA A 249 -1.42 -8.97 27.43
C ALA A 249 -2.68 -9.12 28.33
N TYR A 250 -3.87 -9.21 27.75
CA TYR A 250 -5.13 -9.46 28.47
C TYR A 250 -5.47 -10.94 28.61
N VAL A 251 -4.69 -11.83 28.00
CA VAL A 251 -4.81 -13.28 28.14
C VAL A 251 -4.02 -13.70 29.37
N ARG A 252 -4.62 -14.59 30.17
CA ARG A 252 -3.98 -15.17 31.35
C ARG A 252 -2.60 -15.73 30.99
N ASP A 253 -1.61 -15.45 31.84
CA ASP A 253 -0.23 -15.92 31.72
C ASP A 253 0.45 -15.59 30.37
N ASN A 254 -0.09 -14.62 29.62
CA ASN A 254 0.35 -14.25 28.27
C ASN A 254 0.37 -15.46 27.31
N LEU A 255 -0.57 -16.38 27.46
CA LEU A 255 -0.65 -17.56 26.58
C LEU A 255 -0.92 -17.17 25.13
N ASN A 256 -0.23 -17.83 24.19
CA ASN A 256 -0.60 -17.79 22.79
C ASN A 256 -1.75 -18.78 22.56
N LEU A 257 -2.99 -18.30 22.66
CA LEU A 257 -4.20 -19.11 22.51
C LEU A 257 -4.23 -19.92 21.20
N GLY A 258 -3.63 -19.40 20.12
CA GLY A 258 -3.57 -20.11 18.85
C GLY A 258 -2.64 -21.32 18.92
N ALA A 259 -1.45 -21.16 19.51
CA ALA A 259 -0.49 -22.24 19.69
C ALA A 259 -1.03 -23.30 20.66
N GLU A 260 -1.63 -22.87 21.79
CA GLU A 260 -2.23 -23.79 22.76
C GLU A 260 -3.40 -24.58 22.16
N LEU A 261 -4.27 -23.95 21.37
CA LEU A 261 -5.39 -24.63 20.72
C LEU A 261 -4.92 -25.66 19.69
N LEU A 262 -3.88 -25.34 18.91
CA LEU A 262 -3.26 -26.29 17.98
C LEU A 262 -2.69 -27.49 18.74
N ALA A 263 -1.94 -27.25 19.82
CA ALA A 263 -1.39 -28.34 20.63
C ALA A 263 -2.47 -29.22 21.27
N GLN A 264 -3.59 -28.63 21.72
CA GLN A 264 -4.74 -29.40 22.21
C GLN A 264 -5.38 -30.23 21.09
N LEU A 265 -5.51 -29.66 19.88
CA LEU A 265 -6.05 -30.38 18.72
C LEU A 265 -5.15 -31.54 18.30
N ASP A 266 -3.85 -31.32 18.23
CA ASP A 266 -2.87 -32.35 17.89
C ASP A 266 -2.90 -33.48 18.93
N ALA A 267 -2.94 -33.15 20.23
CA ALA A 267 -3.08 -34.13 21.30
C ALA A 267 -4.39 -34.95 21.21
N LEU A 268 -5.49 -34.33 20.76
CA LEU A 268 -6.77 -35.02 20.53
C LEU A 268 -6.70 -35.95 19.32
N VAL A 269 -6.09 -35.50 18.22
CA VAL A 269 -5.90 -36.28 16.99
C VAL A 269 -5.01 -37.49 17.24
N GLU A 270 -3.93 -37.32 18.00
CA GLU A 270 -2.98 -38.39 18.35
C GLU A 270 -3.46 -39.31 19.47
N GLN A 271 -4.65 -39.06 20.05
CA GLN A 271 -5.21 -39.77 21.21
C GLN A 271 -4.29 -39.73 22.45
N GLN A 272 -3.49 -38.67 22.58
CA GLN A 272 -2.54 -38.43 23.66
C GLN A 272 -2.94 -37.22 24.52
N ALA A 273 -4.23 -37.12 24.86
CA ALA A 273 -4.77 -35.98 25.60
C ALA A 273 -4.09 -35.71 26.97
N THR A 274 -3.46 -36.71 27.58
CA THR A 274 -2.70 -36.56 28.84
C THR A 274 -1.31 -35.93 28.68
N VAL A 275 -0.85 -35.70 27.45
CA VAL A 275 0.49 -35.15 27.15
C VAL A 275 0.47 -33.62 27.08
N TYR A 276 -0.69 -33.01 26.90
CA TYR A 276 -0.81 -31.55 26.85
C TYR A 276 -0.52 -30.92 28.23
N VAL A 277 0.47 -30.04 28.26
CA VAL A 277 0.79 -29.17 29.40
C VAL A 277 0.62 -27.74 28.96
N GLU A 278 -0.23 -26.99 29.66
CA GLU A 278 -0.53 -25.59 29.35
C GLU A 278 0.74 -24.74 29.42
N GLY A 279 1.00 -23.97 28.36
CA GLY A 279 2.14 -23.05 28.27
C GLY A 279 3.36 -23.62 27.55
N ASP A 280 3.48 -24.95 27.41
CA ASP A 280 4.59 -25.56 26.67
C ASP A 280 4.52 -25.19 25.18
N ALA A 281 3.32 -25.19 24.60
CA ALA A 281 3.11 -24.79 23.22
C ALA A 281 3.43 -23.31 22.99
N THR A 282 3.04 -22.43 23.93
CA THR A 282 3.42 -21.01 23.93
C THR A 282 4.94 -20.85 24.00
N LEU A 283 5.63 -21.60 24.87
CA LEU A 283 7.09 -21.53 24.97
C LEU A 283 7.80 -22.00 23.69
N LEU A 284 7.31 -23.08 23.08
CA LEU A 284 7.83 -23.55 21.80
C LEU A 284 7.62 -22.51 20.69
N ASP A 285 6.43 -21.90 20.61
CA ASP A 285 6.13 -20.82 19.67
C ASP A 285 7.04 -19.60 19.87
N ARG A 286 7.35 -19.21 21.12
CA ARG A 286 8.35 -18.17 21.42
C ARG A 286 9.72 -18.49 20.84
N LEU A 287 10.19 -19.73 21.03
CA LEU A 287 11.50 -20.18 20.55
C LEU A 287 11.54 -20.22 19.03
N ASP A 288 10.49 -20.72 18.38
CA ASP A 288 10.40 -20.79 16.93
C ASP A 288 10.30 -19.40 16.30
N TYR A 289 9.53 -18.49 16.91
CA TYR A 289 9.48 -17.10 16.50
C TYR A 289 10.85 -16.41 16.63
N ALA A 290 11.54 -16.58 17.76
CA ALA A 290 12.88 -16.03 17.96
C ALA A 290 13.88 -16.59 16.94
N ARG A 291 13.85 -17.90 16.69
CA ARG A 291 14.67 -18.56 15.65
C ARG A 291 14.44 -17.97 14.27
N GLU A 292 13.19 -17.77 13.89
CA GLU A 292 12.86 -17.21 12.58
C GLU A 292 13.30 -15.75 12.45
N ARG A 293 13.15 -14.95 13.50
CA ARG A 293 13.63 -13.56 13.54
C ARG A 293 15.16 -13.48 13.46
N LEU A 294 15.87 -14.40 14.11
CA LEU A 294 17.33 -14.52 13.99
C LEU A 294 17.76 -14.86 12.55
N ARG A 295 17.08 -15.81 11.90
CA ARG A 295 17.34 -16.12 10.47
C ARG A 295 17.10 -14.92 9.58
N LEU A 296 16.01 -14.19 9.82
CA LEU A 296 15.69 -12.97 9.05
C LEU A 296 16.75 -11.88 9.24
N LEU A 297 17.26 -11.69 10.47
CA LEU A 297 18.36 -10.77 10.74
C LEU A 297 19.63 -11.18 9.99
N TYR A 298 20.00 -12.47 10.04
CA TYR A 298 21.12 -13.02 9.29
C TYR A 298 21.00 -12.80 7.77
N VAL A 299 19.80 -13.04 7.21
CA VAL A 299 19.52 -12.74 5.81
C VAL A 299 19.77 -11.26 5.53
N GLY A 300 19.27 -10.36 6.38
CA GLY A 300 19.49 -8.91 6.25
C GLY A 300 20.96 -8.50 6.28
N ILE A 301 21.74 -9.06 7.20
CA ILE A 301 23.18 -8.80 7.36
C ILE A 301 23.94 -9.24 6.11
N THR A 302 23.65 -10.43 5.59
CA THR A 302 24.34 -11.02 4.43
C THR A 302 24.01 -10.36 3.09
N ARG A 303 23.11 -9.36 3.05
CA ARG A 303 22.85 -8.61 1.81
C ARG A 303 23.90 -7.52 1.55
N ALA A 304 24.72 -7.18 2.55
CA ALA A 304 25.73 -6.13 2.48
C ALA A 304 27.04 -6.67 1.91
N LYS A 305 27.58 -6.03 0.86
CA LYS A 305 28.89 -6.37 0.28
C LYS A 305 30.05 -5.62 0.94
N ARG A 306 29.85 -4.36 1.32
CA ARG A 306 30.94 -3.47 1.79
C ARG A 306 30.62 -2.81 3.13
N GLU A 307 29.42 -2.29 3.29
CA GLU A 307 29.04 -1.52 4.46
C GLU A 307 27.69 -1.96 5.01
N LEU A 308 27.64 -2.14 6.33
CA LEU A 308 26.43 -2.49 7.06
C LEU A 308 26.21 -1.48 8.18
N ILE A 309 25.04 -0.83 8.16
CA ILE A 309 24.60 0.08 9.20
C ILE A 309 23.36 -0.52 9.86
N ILE A 310 23.42 -0.75 11.16
CA ILE A 310 22.29 -1.25 11.94
C ILE A 310 21.83 -0.16 12.91
N THR A 311 20.54 0.13 12.92
CA THR A 311 19.93 1.07 13.87
C THR A 311 18.79 0.41 14.62
N TRP A 312 18.53 0.88 15.83
CA TRP A 312 17.42 0.45 16.67
C TRP A 312 16.65 1.66 17.18
N ASN A 313 15.48 1.44 17.77
CA ASN A 313 14.59 2.50 18.21
C ASN A 313 13.94 2.17 19.57
N MET A 314 13.65 3.20 20.35
CA MET A 314 13.06 3.09 21.70
C MET A 314 11.56 2.73 21.71
N GLY A 315 10.94 2.53 20.53
CA GLY A 315 9.50 2.24 20.42
C GLY A 315 8.59 3.47 20.48
N ARG A 316 7.28 3.25 20.28
CA ARG A 316 6.26 4.32 20.25
C ARG A 316 5.79 4.78 21.63
N PHE A 317 5.93 3.91 22.63
CA PHE A 317 5.48 4.14 24.00
C PHE A 317 6.62 4.53 24.95
N TRP A 318 7.76 4.97 24.40
CA TRP A 318 8.92 5.32 25.21
C TRP A 318 8.61 6.48 26.18
N GLN A 319 7.77 7.43 25.75
CA GLN A 319 7.29 8.54 26.60
C GLN A 319 6.35 8.07 27.71
N GLU A 320 5.72 6.92 27.56
CA GLU A 320 4.84 6.29 28.56
C GLU A 320 5.63 5.33 29.48
N GLY A 321 6.97 5.37 29.42
CA GLY A 321 7.87 4.55 30.25
C GLY A 321 8.12 3.14 29.73
N LYS A 322 7.57 2.75 28.57
CA LYS A 322 7.84 1.47 27.90
C LYS A 322 8.82 1.67 26.75
N ALA A 323 10.11 1.67 27.09
CA ALA A 323 11.18 1.74 26.10
C ALA A 323 11.52 0.34 25.58
N ASN A 324 11.64 0.21 24.27
CA ASN A 324 12.25 -0.98 23.67
C ASN A 324 13.75 -0.98 23.97
N GLU A 325 14.35 -2.17 23.96
CA GLU A 325 15.79 -2.36 24.10
C GLU A 325 16.41 -2.75 22.74
N PRO A 326 17.73 -2.56 22.54
CA PRO A 326 18.39 -3.13 21.37
C PRO A 326 18.20 -4.65 21.36
N ALA A 327 18.05 -5.24 20.17
CA ALA A 327 17.94 -6.70 20.10
C ALA A 327 19.21 -7.35 20.66
N LEU A 328 19.09 -8.40 21.48
CA LEU A 328 20.24 -9.11 22.04
C LEU A 328 21.31 -9.52 20.98
N PRO A 329 20.95 -9.98 19.77
CA PRO A 329 21.93 -10.31 18.74
C PRO A 329 22.73 -9.09 18.28
N LEU A 330 22.12 -7.90 18.28
CA LEU A 330 22.81 -6.65 17.95
C LEU A 330 23.83 -6.28 19.03
N VAL A 331 23.47 -6.45 20.30
CA VAL A 331 24.39 -6.21 21.43
C VAL A 331 25.60 -7.14 21.32
N MET A 332 25.35 -8.45 21.14
CA MET A 332 26.41 -9.45 20.96
C MET A 332 27.31 -9.17 19.75
N LEU A 333 26.72 -8.75 18.62
CA LEU A 333 27.48 -8.35 17.44
C LEU A 333 28.37 -7.12 17.73
N SER A 334 27.83 -6.12 18.45
CA SER A 334 28.58 -4.91 18.77
C SER A 334 29.76 -5.18 19.71
N GLU A 335 29.59 -6.09 20.67
CA GLU A 335 30.67 -6.53 21.55
C GLU A 335 31.75 -7.26 20.76
N TYR A 336 31.37 -8.19 19.86
CA TYR A 336 32.31 -8.91 19.02
C TYR A 336 33.14 -7.97 18.13
N THR A 337 32.51 -6.98 17.50
CA THR A 337 33.19 -6.01 16.63
C THR A 337 34.01 -4.95 17.39
N SER A 338 33.75 -4.76 18.70
CA SER A 338 34.52 -3.81 19.51
C SER A 338 35.79 -4.45 20.09
N VAL A 339 35.85 -5.79 20.13
CA VAL A 339 36.97 -6.58 20.64
C VAL A 339 37.96 -6.96 19.52
N THR A 340 37.56 -6.83 18.26
CA THR A 340 38.40 -7.01 17.05
C THR A 340 38.86 -5.68 16.49
#